data_AF-A0A167NWK4-F1
#
_entry.id   AF-A0A167NWK4-F1
#
_cell.length_a   1.000
_cell.length_b   1.000
_cell.length_c   1.000
_cell.angle_alpha   90.00
_cell.angle_beta   90.00
_cell.angle_gamma   90.00
#
_symmetry.space_group_name_H-M   'P 1'
#
loop_
_entity.id
_entity.type
_entity.pdbx_description
1 polymer ?
#
loop_
_entity_poly.entity_id
_entity_poly.type
_entity_poly.pdbx_seq_one_letter_code
_entity_poly.pdbx_strand_id
1 'polypeptide(L)'
;MPKYSAKQQTVAALKKSRKIRKFVAKEKKKSDKLLKNISEVLEEEVDAELEKIAVVKDLEQNLQANRYLHKGGNTLPKLKSKEEKLAFLEDLDADGFKEEIRMFKSMFNKLYEIIKDHSLYKSPKGHKQTDAQTEMLYPIAGLHEDLVLEGSVLNFTVFFFKIMLSMENMYVFWPSELEKTATIIPSNEKPFGFPDLVGFLDGYFGSMNNARVFEESIMGSDPNNFFSGDQYVLVNASYIPKMYVVHVIKKPKNKELCDADKAFNSYIAMTKIKIEHAFGILKERFFSFKRLPIKIRSRKDMDMVNSWIRVCVILHNFLIDQTDDMMTMTMKIS
;
A
#
# COMPACT_ATOMS: atom_id res chain seq x y z
N MET A 1 20.25 -55.01 64.86
CA MET A 1 21.04 -54.36 63.80
C MET A 1 20.16 -53.39 63.05
N PRO A 2 20.63 -52.17 62.78
CA PRO A 2 20.34 -51.58 61.48
C PRO A 2 21.63 -51.12 60.82
N LYS A 3 22.01 -51.82 59.74
CA LYS A 3 23.02 -51.41 58.77
C LYS A 3 22.50 -50.17 58.02
N TYR A 4 22.54 -49.00 58.64
CA TYR A 4 22.61 -47.76 57.86
C TYR A 4 24.06 -47.63 57.42
N SER A 5 24.34 -48.14 56.22
CA SER A 5 25.72 -48.29 55.72
C SER A 5 26.38 -46.92 55.63
N ALA A 6 27.66 -46.83 56.01
CA ALA A 6 28.47 -45.62 55.94
C ALA A 6 28.31 -44.83 54.61
N LYS A 7 27.98 -45.51 53.51
CA LYS A 7 27.63 -44.90 52.22
C LYS A 7 26.49 -43.87 52.32
N GLN A 8 25.43 -44.11 53.07
CA GLN A 8 24.30 -43.17 53.19
C GLN A 8 24.68 -41.91 53.98
N GLN A 9 25.51 -42.04 55.02
CA GLN A 9 26.06 -40.91 55.76
C GLN A 9 27.01 -40.07 54.90
N THR A 10 27.86 -40.73 54.10
CA THR A 10 28.75 -40.06 53.14
C THR A 10 27.96 -39.32 52.06
N VAL A 11 26.89 -39.90 51.52
CA VAL A 11 26.00 -39.23 50.55
C VAL A 11 25.31 -38.00 51.18
N ALA A 12 24.86 -38.10 52.43
CA ALA A 12 24.27 -36.95 53.14
C ALA A 12 25.28 -35.82 53.38
N ALA A 13 26.53 -36.16 53.73
CA ALA A 13 27.62 -35.20 53.87
C ALA A 13 28.01 -34.55 52.52
N LEU A 14 28.06 -35.34 51.44
CA LEU A 14 28.32 -34.87 50.09
C LEU A 14 27.22 -33.92 49.60
N LYS A 15 25.93 -34.23 49.82
CA LYS A 15 24.82 -33.31 49.50
C LYS A 15 24.92 -31.96 50.24
N LYS A 16 25.47 -31.95 51.46
CA LYS A 16 25.75 -30.72 52.24
C LYS A 16 27.03 -30.00 51.79
N SER A 17 27.89 -30.64 51.00
CA SER A 17 29.15 -30.06 50.53
C SER A 17 28.92 -28.80 49.68
N ARG A 18 29.76 -27.79 49.93
CA ARG A 18 29.73 -26.50 49.21
C ARG A 18 29.95 -26.67 47.70
N LYS A 19 30.69 -27.72 47.28
CA LYS A 19 30.94 -28.01 45.86
C LYS A 19 29.66 -28.48 45.13
N ILE A 20 28.88 -29.38 45.73
CA ILE A 20 27.63 -29.87 45.13
C ILE A 20 26.56 -28.77 45.10
N ARG A 21 26.45 -27.94 46.14
CA ARG A 21 25.54 -26.77 46.13
C ARG A 21 25.87 -25.78 45.01
N LYS A 22 27.16 -25.49 44.79
CA LYS A 22 27.61 -24.62 43.68
C LYS A 22 27.31 -25.23 42.31
N PHE A 23 27.51 -26.54 42.15
CA PHE A 23 27.19 -27.26 40.91
C PHE A 23 25.69 -27.21 40.60
N VAL A 24 24.84 -27.55 41.58
CA VAL A 24 23.37 -27.49 41.42
C VAL A 24 22.88 -26.07 41.11
N ALA A 25 23.43 -25.04 41.77
CA ALA A 25 23.09 -23.65 41.48
C ALA A 25 23.51 -23.22 40.07
N LYS A 26 24.67 -23.70 39.59
CA LYS A 26 25.15 -23.43 38.23
C LYS A 26 24.27 -24.10 37.17
N GLU A 27 23.90 -25.36 37.36
CA GLU A 27 22.99 -26.08 36.46
C GLU A 27 21.59 -25.45 36.45
N LYS A 28 21.07 -25.05 37.62
CA LYS A 28 19.78 -24.36 37.71
C LYS A 28 19.80 -23.03 36.96
N LYS A 29 20.83 -22.20 37.16
CA LYS A 29 21.00 -20.93 36.44
C LYS A 29 21.15 -21.11 34.92
N LYS A 30 21.80 -22.20 34.48
CA LYS A 30 21.91 -22.56 33.06
C LYS A 30 20.54 -22.95 32.50
N SER A 31 19.76 -23.73 33.23
CA SER A 31 18.39 -24.13 32.87
C SER A 31 17.45 -22.92 32.82
N ASP A 32 17.51 -22.02 33.81
CA ASP A 32 16.68 -20.81 33.85
C ASP A 32 17.00 -19.88 32.68
N LYS A 33 18.28 -19.75 32.30
CA LYS A 33 18.69 -18.98 31.12
C LYS A 33 18.18 -19.62 29.82
N LEU A 34 18.20 -20.95 29.74
CA LEU A 34 17.72 -21.69 28.57
C LEU A 34 16.19 -21.56 28.42
N LEU A 35 15.45 -21.63 29.55
CA LEU A 35 14.01 -21.40 29.58
C LEU A 35 13.65 -19.96 29.21
N LYS A 36 14.41 -18.97 29.69
CA LYS A 36 14.20 -17.56 29.32
C LYS A 36 14.39 -17.34 27.81
N ASN A 37 15.48 -17.87 27.24
CA ASN A 37 15.71 -17.77 25.81
C ASN A 37 14.61 -18.47 24.98
N ILE A 38 14.10 -19.62 25.44
CA ILE A 38 12.98 -20.30 24.77
C ILE A 38 11.70 -19.46 24.87
N SER A 39 11.43 -18.83 26.02
CA SER A 39 10.28 -17.94 26.20
C SER A 39 10.34 -16.75 25.25
N GLU A 40 11.50 -16.09 25.16
CA GLU A 40 11.72 -14.95 24.26
C GLU A 40 11.51 -15.34 22.79
N VAL A 41 12.06 -16.48 22.36
CA VAL A 41 11.86 -16.98 20.98
C VAL A 41 10.40 -17.34 20.70
N LEU A 42 9.71 -17.97 21.67
CA LEU A 42 8.29 -18.30 21.52
C LEU A 42 7.41 -17.05 21.51
N GLU A 43 7.73 -16.03 22.29
CA GLU A 43 7.05 -14.73 22.28
C GLU A 43 7.21 -14.05 20.91
N GLU A 44 8.43 -13.97 20.39
CA GLU A 44 8.70 -13.42 19.04
C GLU A 44 7.94 -14.18 17.94
N GLU A 45 7.89 -15.52 18.01
CA GLU A 45 7.23 -16.35 17.00
C GLU A 45 5.68 -16.26 17.09
N VAL A 46 5.15 -16.15 18.31
CA VAL A 46 3.71 -15.91 18.55
C VAL A 46 3.30 -14.52 18.08
N ASP A 47 4.10 -13.49 18.36
CA ASP A 47 3.84 -12.12 17.90
C ASP A 47 3.84 -12.05 16.37
N ALA A 48 4.80 -12.71 15.71
CA ALA A 48 4.84 -12.80 14.25
C ALA A 48 3.60 -13.50 13.67
N GLU A 49 3.08 -14.56 14.30
CA GLU A 49 1.85 -15.23 13.86
C GLU A 49 0.59 -14.40 14.14
N LEU A 50 0.50 -13.76 15.30
CA LEU A 50 -0.61 -12.85 15.61
C LEU A 50 -0.69 -11.69 14.62
N GLU A 51 0.45 -11.19 14.16
CA GLU A 51 0.52 -10.12 13.18
C GLU A 51 0.15 -10.59 11.77
N LYS A 52 0.53 -11.81 11.36
CA LYS A 52 0.00 -12.44 10.13
C LYS A 52 -1.52 -12.56 10.18
N ILE A 53 -2.07 -12.99 11.32
CA ILE A 53 -3.53 -13.09 11.53
C ILE A 53 -4.17 -11.70 11.48
N ALA A 54 -3.53 -10.68 12.06
CA ALA A 54 -4.01 -9.30 12.00
C ALA A 54 -4.10 -8.81 10.55
N VAL A 55 -3.06 -9.03 9.73
CA VAL A 55 -3.06 -8.69 8.30
C VAL A 55 -4.21 -9.40 7.56
N VAL A 56 -4.45 -10.69 7.85
CA VAL A 56 -5.56 -11.45 7.23
C VAL A 56 -6.92 -10.93 7.66
N LYS A 57 -7.10 -10.55 8.94
CA LYS A 57 -8.33 -9.92 9.41
C LYS A 57 -8.56 -8.55 8.79
N ASP A 58 -7.50 -7.77 8.64
CA ASP A 58 -7.54 -6.47 7.97
C ASP A 58 -7.94 -6.64 6.50
N LEU A 59 -7.40 -7.67 5.83
CA LEU A 59 -7.82 -8.09 4.48
C LEU A 59 -9.30 -8.47 4.43
N GLU A 60 -9.79 -9.27 5.39
CA GLU A 60 -11.20 -9.68 5.43
C GLU A 60 -12.15 -8.50 5.64
N GLN A 61 -11.84 -7.62 6.59
CA GLN A 61 -12.61 -6.40 6.84
C GLN A 61 -12.57 -5.47 5.62
N ASN A 62 -11.43 -5.36 4.95
CA ASN A 62 -11.29 -4.63 3.70
C ASN A 62 -12.17 -5.21 2.59
N LEU A 63 -12.16 -6.52 2.38
CA LEU A 63 -13.01 -7.19 1.38
C LEU A 63 -14.50 -6.98 1.67
N GLN A 64 -14.90 -6.96 2.94
CA GLN A 64 -16.28 -6.69 3.34
C GLN A 64 -16.68 -5.24 3.09
N ALA A 65 -15.83 -4.27 3.46
CA ALA A 65 -16.07 -2.85 3.23
C ALA A 65 -16.03 -2.46 1.75
N ASN A 66 -15.17 -3.11 0.97
CA ASN A 66 -14.97 -2.91 -0.46
C ASN A 66 -15.72 -3.91 -1.33
N ARG A 67 -16.73 -4.61 -0.78
CA ARG A 67 -17.50 -5.62 -1.52
C ARG A 67 -18.09 -5.09 -2.84
N TYR A 68 -18.44 -3.80 -2.85
CA TYR A 68 -18.94 -3.09 -4.02
C TYR A 68 -17.92 -3.02 -5.18
N LEU A 69 -16.63 -3.25 -4.94
CA LEU A 69 -15.58 -3.32 -5.97
C LEU A 69 -15.54 -4.66 -6.72
N HIS A 70 -16.16 -5.72 -6.18
CA HIS A 70 -16.05 -7.09 -6.70
C HIS A 70 -17.24 -7.57 -7.55
N LYS A 71 -18.18 -6.70 -7.94
CA LYS A 71 -19.27 -7.10 -8.86
C LYS A 71 -18.68 -7.44 -10.23
N GLY A 72 -18.91 -8.67 -10.68
CA GLY A 72 -18.52 -9.15 -12.00
C GLY A 72 -19.34 -8.47 -13.09
N GLY A 73 -18.72 -7.53 -13.82
CA GLY A 73 -19.32 -6.79 -14.93
C GLY A 73 -20.24 -5.66 -14.47
N ASN A 74 -20.11 -4.48 -15.08
CA ASN A 74 -21.04 -3.36 -14.84
C ASN A 74 -22.44 -3.74 -15.33
N THR A 75 -23.44 -3.52 -14.47
CA THR A 75 -24.87 -3.68 -14.76
C THR A 75 -25.49 -2.45 -15.42
N LEU A 76 -24.73 -1.35 -15.54
CA LEU A 76 -25.13 -0.16 -16.27
C LEU A 76 -25.73 -0.56 -17.63
N PRO A 77 -27.00 -0.18 -17.90
CA PRO A 77 -27.56 -0.35 -19.22
C PRO A 77 -26.64 0.35 -20.22
N LYS A 78 -26.49 -0.18 -21.44
CA LYS A 78 -25.81 0.52 -22.54
C LYS A 78 -26.66 1.72 -22.96
N LEU A 79 -26.69 2.76 -22.12
CA LEU A 79 -27.40 4.01 -22.33
C LEU A 79 -26.71 4.77 -23.47
N LYS A 80 -27.52 5.21 -24.44
CA LYS A 80 -27.00 5.72 -25.72
C LYS A 80 -26.86 7.23 -25.72
N SER A 81 -27.72 7.95 -25.00
CA SER A 81 -27.67 9.41 -24.92
C SER A 81 -27.09 9.92 -23.62
N LYS A 82 -26.71 11.20 -23.63
CA LYS A 82 -26.07 11.83 -22.48
C LYS A 82 -27.06 12.10 -21.35
N GLU A 83 -28.24 12.53 -21.76
CA GLU A 83 -29.38 12.85 -20.93
C GLU A 83 -29.92 11.58 -20.25
N GLU A 84 -29.92 10.43 -20.95
CA GLU A 84 -30.26 9.13 -20.38
C GLU A 84 -29.29 8.69 -19.27
N LYS A 85 -27.97 8.85 -19.48
CA LYS A 85 -26.97 8.51 -18.47
C LYS A 85 -27.07 9.39 -17.24
N LEU A 86 -27.27 10.69 -17.43
CA LEU A 86 -27.41 11.63 -16.32
C LEU A 86 -28.68 11.34 -15.51
N ALA A 87 -29.82 11.17 -16.18
CA ALA A 87 -31.08 10.83 -15.53
C ALA A 87 -31.00 9.52 -14.76
N PHE A 88 -30.35 8.50 -15.33
CA PHE A 88 -30.10 7.23 -14.62
C PHE A 88 -29.28 7.43 -13.34
N LEU A 89 -28.19 8.19 -13.41
CA LEU A 89 -27.31 8.42 -12.26
C LEU A 89 -27.94 9.31 -11.18
N GLU A 90 -28.85 10.22 -11.57
CA GLU A 90 -29.65 11.00 -10.64
C GLU A 90 -30.70 10.16 -9.90
N ASP A 91 -31.26 9.16 -10.57
CA ASP A 91 -32.29 8.24 -10.04
C ASP A 91 -31.71 7.13 -9.14
N LEU A 92 -30.39 6.88 -9.20
CA LEU A 92 -29.72 5.93 -8.33
C LEU A 92 -29.83 6.34 -6.85
N ASP A 93 -30.13 5.35 -6.00
CA ASP A 93 -29.97 5.49 -4.56
C ASP A 93 -28.48 5.58 -4.18
N ALA A 94 -28.19 5.86 -2.89
CA ALA A 94 -26.83 6.09 -2.44
C ALA A 94 -25.92 4.87 -2.68
N ASP A 95 -26.46 3.66 -2.51
CA ASP A 95 -25.75 2.41 -2.70
C ASP A 95 -25.53 2.14 -4.20
N GLY A 96 -26.54 2.33 -5.04
CA GLY A 96 -26.43 2.22 -6.50
C GLY A 96 -25.45 3.22 -7.09
N PHE A 97 -25.46 4.47 -6.62
CA PHE A 97 -24.48 5.48 -7.04
C PHE A 97 -23.06 5.07 -6.64
N LYS A 98 -22.88 4.57 -5.41
CA LYS A 98 -21.59 4.05 -4.94
C LYS A 98 -21.13 2.84 -5.73
N GLU A 99 -22.05 1.96 -6.13
CA GLU A 99 -21.73 0.85 -6.99
C GLU A 99 -21.30 1.31 -8.39
N GLU A 100 -22.01 2.23 -9.04
CA GLU A 100 -21.72 2.57 -10.45
C GLU A 100 -20.55 3.56 -10.60
N ILE A 101 -20.42 4.55 -9.72
CA ILE A 101 -19.36 5.58 -9.77
C ILE A 101 -18.15 5.18 -8.88
N ARG A 102 -18.26 4.10 -8.10
CA ARG A 102 -17.22 3.59 -7.18
C ARG A 102 -16.72 4.63 -6.16
N MET A 103 -17.56 5.62 -5.85
CA MET A 103 -17.39 6.63 -4.80
C MET A 103 -18.75 7.04 -4.23
N PHE A 104 -18.78 7.53 -2.99
CA PHE A 104 -20.04 8.00 -2.41
C PHE A 104 -20.48 9.33 -3.06
N LYS A 105 -21.79 9.56 -3.14
CA LYS A 105 -22.40 10.79 -3.71
C LYS A 105 -21.94 12.06 -2.99
N SER A 106 -21.73 11.98 -1.67
CA SER A 106 -21.14 13.07 -0.87
C SER A 106 -19.74 13.44 -1.35
N MET A 107 -18.93 12.45 -1.69
CA MET A 107 -17.56 12.64 -2.14
C MET A 107 -17.48 13.17 -3.56
N PHE A 108 -18.37 12.67 -4.43
CA PHE A 108 -18.58 13.23 -5.76
C PHE A 108 -18.94 14.73 -5.68
N ASN A 109 -19.89 15.10 -4.83
CA ASN A 109 -20.29 16.50 -4.66
C ASN A 109 -19.15 17.36 -4.08
N LYS A 110 -18.37 16.85 -3.13
CA LYS A 110 -17.17 17.55 -2.63
C LYS A 110 -16.18 17.82 -3.75
N LEU A 111 -15.87 16.82 -4.57
CA LEU A 111 -14.95 16.97 -5.70
C LEU A 111 -15.50 17.96 -6.73
N TYR A 112 -16.80 17.91 -7.02
CA TYR A 112 -17.47 18.89 -7.87
C TYR A 112 -17.29 20.31 -7.35
N GLU A 113 -17.51 20.56 -6.06
CA GLU A 113 -17.34 21.88 -5.44
C GLU A 113 -15.91 22.42 -5.57
N ILE A 114 -14.91 21.53 -5.55
CA ILE A 114 -13.50 21.90 -5.72
C ILE A 114 -13.19 22.31 -7.18
N ILE A 115 -13.78 21.62 -8.15
CA ILE A 115 -13.38 21.78 -9.56
C ILE A 115 -14.31 22.70 -10.37
N LYS A 116 -15.57 22.90 -9.96
CA LYS A 116 -16.60 23.62 -10.74
C LYS A 116 -16.18 25.01 -11.22
N ASP A 117 -15.33 25.68 -10.46
CA ASP A 117 -14.89 27.05 -10.72
C ASP A 117 -13.62 27.15 -11.56
N HIS A 118 -13.04 26.02 -11.96
CA HIS A 118 -11.81 25.97 -12.73
C HIS A 118 -12.00 26.61 -14.12
N SER A 119 -10.97 27.33 -14.60
CA SER A 119 -11.02 28.07 -15.87
C SER A 119 -11.32 27.18 -17.10
N LEU A 120 -10.89 25.92 -17.06
CA LEU A 120 -11.20 24.93 -18.10
C LEU A 120 -12.68 24.54 -18.17
N TYR A 121 -13.43 24.70 -17.07
CA TYR A 121 -14.89 24.55 -17.04
C TYR A 121 -15.62 25.88 -17.21
N LYS A 122 -14.92 27.00 -17.49
CA LYS A 122 -15.53 28.30 -17.77
C LYS A 122 -15.30 28.65 -19.24
N SER A 123 -16.37 28.66 -20.04
CA SER A 123 -16.27 29.07 -21.45
C SER A 123 -15.91 30.57 -21.56
N PRO A 124 -14.96 30.96 -22.43
CA PRO A 124 -14.67 32.37 -22.73
C PRO A 124 -15.83 33.12 -23.41
N LYS A 125 -16.82 32.41 -23.96
CA LYS A 125 -17.94 32.98 -24.73
C LYS A 125 -19.21 32.22 -24.37
N GLY A 126 -20.27 32.94 -23.98
CA GLY A 126 -21.53 32.45 -23.39
C GLY A 126 -22.40 31.51 -24.24
N HIS A 127 -21.82 30.45 -24.80
CA HIS A 127 -22.55 29.30 -25.32
C HIS A 127 -23.08 28.47 -24.16
N LYS A 128 -24.29 27.91 -24.30
CA LYS A 128 -24.87 26.96 -23.34
C LYS A 128 -23.89 25.81 -23.11
N GLN A 129 -23.33 25.76 -21.91
CA GLN A 129 -22.39 24.74 -21.51
C GLN A 129 -23.13 23.48 -21.07
N THR A 130 -22.49 22.33 -21.23
CA THR A 130 -22.85 21.14 -20.46
C THR A 130 -22.57 21.45 -18.99
N ASP A 131 -23.47 21.09 -18.09
CA ASP A 131 -23.26 21.30 -16.67
C ASP A 131 -21.94 20.65 -16.21
N ALA A 132 -21.14 21.36 -15.40
CA ALA A 132 -19.81 20.91 -14.97
C ALA A 132 -19.89 19.59 -14.18
N GLN A 133 -21.02 19.33 -13.52
CA GLN A 133 -21.28 18.05 -12.87
C GLN A 133 -21.31 16.92 -13.89
N THR A 134 -21.89 17.17 -15.07
CA THR A 134 -21.91 16.22 -16.17
C THR A 134 -20.53 16.05 -16.80
N GLU A 135 -19.79 17.15 -17.02
CA GLU A 135 -18.42 17.09 -17.57
C GLU A 135 -17.44 16.34 -16.64
N MET A 136 -17.73 16.27 -15.35
CA MET A 136 -17.00 15.47 -14.36
C MET A 136 -17.47 14.00 -14.31
N LEU A 137 -18.78 13.77 -14.44
CA LEU A 137 -19.38 12.44 -14.33
C LEU A 137 -18.94 11.51 -15.46
N TYR A 138 -18.83 12.02 -16.70
CA TYR A 138 -18.42 11.22 -17.86
C TYR A 138 -17.01 10.62 -17.75
N PRO A 139 -15.98 11.44 -17.44
CA PRO A 139 -14.63 10.92 -17.23
C PRO A 139 -14.57 9.89 -16.12
N ILE A 140 -15.23 10.15 -14.97
CA ILE A 140 -15.24 9.22 -13.84
C ILE A 140 -15.91 7.91 -14.22
N ALA A 141 -17.10 7.94 -14.81
CA ALA A 141 -17.75 6.74 -15.34
C ALA A 141 -16.86 6.01 -16.37
N GLY A 142 -16.13 6.76 -17.21
CA GLY A 142 -15.13 6.23 -18.15
C GLY A 142 -13.93 5.54 -17.49
N LEU A 143 -13.58 5.88 -16.24
CA LEU A 143 -12.57 5.13 -15.46
C LEU A 143 -13.07 3.73 -15.06
N HIS A 144 -14.38 3.51 -15.12
CA HIS A 144 -15.04 2.29 -14.67
C HIS A 144 -15.67 1.47 -15.82
N GLU A 145 -15.71 1.99 -17.06
CA GLU A 145 -16.31 1.34 -18.23
C GLU A 145 -15.35 1.20 -19.43
N ASP A 146 -15.61 0.24 -20.32
CA ASP A 146 -15.06 0.19 -21.69
C ASP A 146 -15.72 1.26 -22.59
N LEU A 147 -15.69 2.54 -22.16
CA LEU A 147 -16.26 3.66 -22.90
C LEU A 147 -15.30 4.07 -24.03
N VAL A 148 -15.80 4.03 -25.27
CA VAL A 148 -15.08 4.59 -26.41
C VAL A 148 -15.07 6.11 -26.27
N LEU A 149 -13.89 6.68 -26.04
CA LEU A 149 -13.69 8.12 -25.90
C LEU A 149 -13.72 8.78 -27.28
N GLU A 150 -14.91 9.19 -27.73
CA GLU A 150 -15.09 9.92 -28.99
C GLU A 150 -15.82 11.25 -28.78
N GLY A 151 -15.50 12.23 -29.64
CA GLY A 151 -16.14 13.54 -29.64
C GLY A 151 -16.04 14.29 -28.30
N SER A 152 -17.18 14.74 -27.78
CA SER A 152 -17.25 15.55 -26.55
C SER A 152 -16.77 14.82 -25.30
N VAL A 153 -16.92 13.49 -25.22
CA VAL A 153 -16.49 12.69 -24.05
C VAL A 153 -14.98 12.70 -23.90
N LEU A 154 -14.25 12.66 -25.02
CA LEU A 154 -12.79 12.80 -25.02
C LEU A 154 -12.38 14.19 -24.50
N ASN A 155 -13.09 15.25 -24.90
CA ASN A 155 -12.80 16.61 -24.41
C ASN A 155 -13.06 16.74 -22.90
N PHE A 156 -14.18 16.20 -22.39
CA PHE A 156 -14.47 16.18 -20.96
C PHE A 156 -13.38 15.44 -20.19
N THR A 157 -12.92 14.30 -20.71
CA THR A 157 -11.85 13.50 -20.10
C THR A 157 -10.54 14.28 -20.05
N VAL A 158 -10.17 14.93 -21.15
CA VAL A 158 -8.95 15.77 -21.22
C VAL A 158 -9.02 16.92 -20.24
N PHE A 159 -10.16 17.61 -20.12
CA PHE A 159 -10.31 18.74 -19.19
C PHE A 159 -10.27 18.28 -17.74
N PHE A 160 -11.03 17.25 -17.40
CA PHE A 160 -11.01 16.66 -16.08
C PHE A 160 -9.60 16.22 -15.68
N PHE A 161 -8.86 15.54 -16.58
CA PHE A 161 -7.49 15.10 -16.30
C PHE A 161 -6.55 16.27 -16.06
N LYS A 162 -6.64 17.34 -16.85
CA LYS A 162 -5.81 18.54 -16.62
C LYS A 162 -6.06 19.17 -15.26
N ILE A 163 -7.32 19.19 -14.80
CA ILE A 163 -7.68 19.74 -13.49
C ILE A 163 -7.17 18.83 -12.38
N MET A 164 -7.42 17.53 -12.48
CA MET A 164 -6.94 16.58 -11.47
C MET A 164 -5.41 16.60 -11.37
N LEU A 165 -4.69 16.64 -12.50
CA LEU A 165 -3.23 16.73 -12.53
C LEU A 165 -2.70 18.06 -11.97
N SER A 166 -3.44 19.17 -12.05
CA SER A 166 -3.00 20.44 -11.43
C SER A 166 -3.04 20.38 -9.90
N MET A 167 -3.81 19.44 -9.35
CA MET A 167 -3.99 19.20 -7.93
C MET A 167 -3.14 18.04 -7.38
N GLU A 168 -2.33 17.39 -8.22
CA GLU A 168 -1.61 16.17 -7.87
C GLU A 168 -0.75 16.31 -6.62
N ASN A 169 -0.02 17.43 -6.48
CA ASN A 169 0.87 17.66 -5.34
C ASN A 169 0.15 17.76 -3.99
N MET A 170 -1.18 17.92 -3.97
CA MET A 170 -1.97 17.91 -2.74
C MET A 170 -2.32 16.50 -2.28
N TYR A 171 -2.36 15.52 -3.19
CA TYR A 171 -2.82 14.16 -2.90
C TYR A 171 -1.72 13.12 -3.07
N VAL A 172 -0.70 13.40 -3.88
CA VAL A 172 0.37 12.49 -4.25
C VAL A 172 1.69 13.21 -4.00
N PHE A 173 2.26 12.99 -2.82
CA PHE A 173 3.48 13.66 -2.37
C PHE A 173 4.37 12.71 -1.57
N TRP A 174 5.66 13.01 -1.54
CA TRP A 174 6.61 12.35 -0.64
C TRP A 174 6.39 12.89 0.79
N PRO A 175 6.37 12.03 1.83
CA PRO A 175 6.12 12.48 3.19
C PRO A 175 7.16 13.51 3.66
N SER A 176 6.70 14.53 4.39
CA SER A 176 7.59 15.55 4.97
C SER A 176 8.49 14.95 6.07
N GLU A 177 9.61 15.60 6.41
CA GLU A 177 10.47 15.16 7.51
C GLU A 177 9.72 15.02 8.85
N LEU A 178 8.73 15.89 9.08
CA LEU A 178 7.90 15.84 10.28
C LEU A 178 7.00 14.61 10.27
N GLU A 179 6.37 14.28 9.13
CA GLU A 179 5.57 13.04 9.01
C GLU A 179 6.44 11.79 9.10
N LYS A 180 7.63 11.82 8.49
CA LYS A 180 8.59 10.71 8.53
C LYS A 180 8.98 10.39 9.97
N THR A 181 9.37 11.40 10.74
CA THR A 181 9.85 11.25 12.12
C THR A 181 8.73 11.03 13.14
N ALA A 182 7.56 11.65 12.96
CA ALA A 182 6.45 11.53 13.92
C ALA A 182 5.63 10.24 13.75
N THR A 183 5.49 9.75 12.51
CA THR A 183 4.54 8.68 12.19
C THR A 183 5.22 7.49 11.53
N ILE A 184 5.95 7.68 10.43
CA ILE A 184 6.38 6.58 9.57
C ILE A 184 7.49 5.75 10.23
N ILE A 185 8.59 6.39 10.64
CA ILE A 185 9.72 5.72 11.27
C ILE A 185 9.29 5.02 12.57
N PRO A 186 8.57 5.67 13.50
CA PRO A 186 8.10 4.99 14.71
C PRO A 186 7.16 3.81 14.43
N SER A 187 6.34 3.88 13.37
CA SER A 187 5.44 2.78 12.98
C SER A 187 6.18 1.62 12.34
N ASN A 188 7.34 1.86 11.72
CA ASN A 188 8.19 0.83 11.14
C ASN A 188 9.15 0.21 12.17
N GLU A 189 9.56 0.99 13.17
CA GLU A 189 10.40 0.53 14.28
C GLU A 189 9.65 -0.37 15.26
N LYS A 190 8.44 0.02 15.68
CA LYS A 190 7.68 -0.67 16.75
C LYS A 190 7.38 -2.15 16.50
N PRO A 191 7.04 -2.60 15.28
CA PRO A 191 6.72 -4.00 15.04
C PRO A 191 7.92 -4.80 14.52
N PHE A 192 8.97 -4.16 14.00
CA PHE A 192 9.98 -4.85 13.18
C PHE A 192 11.44 -4.44 13.44
N GLY A 193 11.69 -3.40 14.25
CA GLY A 193 13.04 -2.99 14.64
C GLY A 193 13.88 -2.39 13.51
N PHE A 194 13.25 -1.80 12.48
CA PHE A 194 13.94 -1.10 11.39
C PHE A 194 14.03 0.41 11.66
N PRO A 195 15.13 0.92 12.23
CA PRO A 195 15.31 2.34 12.42
C PRO A 195 15.40 3.07 11.07
N ASP A 196 14.92 4.30 11.04
CA ASP A 196 15.04 5.20 9.88
C ASP A 196 14.43 4.67 8.55
N LEU A 197 13.61 3.62 8.61
CA LEU A 197 12.89 3.11 7.45
C LEU A 197 11.75 4.06 7.06
N VAL A 198 11.86 4.69 5.89
CA VAL A 198 10.90 5.71 5.42
C VAL A 198 9.88 5.17 4.44
N GLY A 199 10.09 3.97 3.88
CA GLY A 199 9.13 3.38 2.97
C GLY A 199 9.62 2.15 2.24
N PHE A 200 8.83 1.74 1.25
CA PHE A 200 9.05 0.52 0.48
C PHE A 200 8.80 0.83 -0.98
N LEU A 201 9.63 0.28 -1.85
CA LEU A 201 9.50 0.40 -3.30
C LEU A 201 9.34 -0.99 -3.91
N ASP A 202 8.25 -1.16 -4.66
CA ASP A 202 8.11 -2.28 -5.58
C ASP A 202 7.69 -1.78 -6.95
N GLY A 203 8.57 -2.00 -7.93
CA GLY A 203 8.32 -1.64 -9.31
C GLY A 203 7.51 -2.71 -10.01
N TYR A 204 6.33 -2.37 -10.51
CA TYR A 204 5.64 -3.17 -11.50
C TYR A 204 5.26 -2.32 -12.71
N PHE A 205 6.22 -2.15 -13.62
CA PHE A 205 6.00 -1.50 -14.92
C PHE A 205 6.50 -2.40 -16.06
N GLY A 206 5.77 -3.50 -16.31
CA GLY A 206 5.96 -4.31 -17.51
C GLY A 206 7.36 -4.91 -17.69
N SER A 207 7.84 -4.98 -18.94
CA SER A 207 9.13 -5.59 -19.32
C SER A 207 10.36 -4.70 -19.09
N MET A 208 10.17 -3.50 -18.51
CA MET A 208 11.28 -2.58 -18.23
C MET A 208 11.98 -2.97 -16.92
N ASN A 209 13.31 -2.81 -16.89
CA ASN A 209 14.09 -3.11 -15.69
C ASN A 209 13.80 -2.07 -14.59
N ASN A 210 13.18 -2.49 -13.48
CA ASN A 210 12.84 -1.65 -12.33
C ASN A 210 14.01 -0.78 -11.83
N ALA A 211 15.24 -1.33 -11.84
CA ALA A 211 16.42 -0.57 -11.44
C ALA A 211 16.63 0.68 -12.31
N ARG A 212 16.43 0.54 -13.61
CA ARG A 212 16.60 1.64 -14.57
C ARG A 212 15.50 2.69 -14.41
N VAL A 213 14.26 2.27 -14.23
CA VAL A 213 13.13 3.18 -13.99
C VAL A 213 13.37 3.99 -12.71
N PHE A 214 13.88 3.35 -11.67
CA PHE A 214 14.23 4.04 -10.43
C PHE A 214 15.37 5.05 -10.63
N GLU A 215 16.44 4.68 -11.33
CA GLU A 215 17.55 5.61 -11.60
C GLU A 215 17.15 6.82 -12.44
N GLU A 216 16.22 6.65 -13.37
CA GLU A 216 15.68 7.73 -14.21
C GLU A 216 14.59 8.56 -13.49
N SER A 217 14.16 8.14 -12.29
CA SER A 217 13.17 8.88 -11.48
C SER A 217 13.79 10.08 -10.76
N ILE A 218 12.94 11.00 -10.27
CA ILE A 218 13.36 12.16 -9.47
C ILE A 218 14.08 11.69 -8.19
N MET A 219 13.61 10.59 -7.59
CA MET A 219 14.23 10.01 -6.40
C MET A 219 15.59 9.39 -6.69
N GLY A 220 15.75 8.73 -7.84
CA GLY A 220 17.02 8.15 -8.24
C GLY A 220 18.07 9.18 -8.63
N SER A 221 17.62 10.31 -9.19
CA SER A 221 18.47 11.40 -9.68
C SER A 221 18.84 12.44 -8.60
N ASP A 222 17.95 12.71 -7.65
CA ASP A 222 18.20 13.65 -6.54
C ASP A 222 17.71 13.10 -5.19
N PRO A 223 18.40 12.09 -4.61
CA PRO A 223 17.97 11.42 -3.39
C PRO A 223 18.02 12.32 -2.14
N ASN A 224 18.81 13.40 -2.14
CA ASN A 224 18.97 14.29 -0.98
C ASN A 224 17.68 15.07 -0.65
N ASN A 225 16.76 15.19 -1.60
CA ASN A 225 15.44 15.79 -1.35
C ASN A 225 14.44 14.82 -0.70
N PHE A 226 14.74 13.52 -0.68
CA PHE A 226 13.83 12.47 -0.22
C PHE A 226 14.31 11.81 1.07
N PHE A 227 15.62 11.64 1.22
CA PHE A 227 16.25 10.94 2.34
C PHE A 227 17.13 11.90 3.15
N SER A 228 16.98 11.85 4.48
CA SER A 228 17.79 12.60 5.43
C SER A 228 18.54 11.65 6.35
N GLY A 229 19.86 11.85 6.53
CA GLY A 229 20.68 11.02 7.41
C GLY A 229 20.75 9.56 6.95
N ASP A 230 20.45 8.64 7.86
CA ASP A 230 20.48 7.18 7.64
C ASP A 230 19.15 6.62 7.10
N GLN A 231 18.25 7.49 6.62
CA GLN A 231 16.96 7.07 6.07
C GLN A 231 17.10 6.22 4.80
N TYR A 232 16.31 5.16 4.72
CA TYR A 232 16.32 4.26 3.57
C TYR A 232 14.95 3.67 3.22
N VAL A 233 14.85 3.14 2.01
CA VAL A 233 13.71 2.36 1.50
C VAL A 233 14.09 0.91 1.27
N LEU A 234 13.14 0.02 1.53
CA LEU A 234 13.27 -1.41 1.24
C LEU A 234 12.75 -1.74 -0.15
N VAL A 235 13.55 -2.49 -0.92
CA VAL A 235 13.29 -2.74 -2.34
C VAL A 235 13.47 -4.21 -2.72
N ASN A 236 12.90 -4.59 -3.86
CA ASN A 236 13.10 -5.92 -4.42
C ASN A 236 14.56 -6.16 -4.88
N ALA A 237 14.96 -7.41 -5.01
CA ALA A 237 16.31 -7.84 -5.37
C ALA A 237 16.75 -7.46 -6.81
N SER A 238 15.84 -6.87 -7.60
CA SER A 238 16.07 -6.36 -8.95
C SER A 238 16.69 -4.96 -8.96
N TYR A 239 16.69 -4.25 -7.84
CA TYR A 239 17.25 -2.91 -7.71
C TYR A 239 18.75 -2.95 -7.39
N ILE A 240 19.44 -1.85 -7.75
CA ILE A 240 20.85 -1.65 -7.44
C ILE A 240 20.97 -1.12 -6.00
N PRO A 241 21.75 -1.77 -5.12
CA PRO A 241 21.97 -1.30 -3.75
C PRO A 241 22.61 0.08 -3.70
N LYS A 242 22.08 0.95 -2.84
CA LYS A 242 22.61 2.30 -2.58
C LYS A 242 22.50 2.60 -1.08
N MET A 243 23.07 3.70 -0.61
CA MET A 243 23.01 4.09 0.81
C MET A 243 21.56 4.23 1.33
N TYR A 244 20.64 4.65 0.46
CA TYR A 244 19.23 4.85 0.76
C TYR A 244 18.33 3.73 0.19
N VAL A 245 18.91 2.68 -0.42
CA VAL A 245 18.18 1.59 -1.09
C VAL A 245 18.69 0.24 -0.60
N VAL A 246 17.91 -0.41 0.24
CA VAL A 246 18.25 -1.71 0.84
C VAL A 246 17.40 -2.80 0.20
N HIS A 247 18.03 -3.80 -0.39
CA HIS A 247 17.33 -4.85 -1.13
C HIS A 247 17.20 -6.18 -0.37
N VAL A 248 16.25 -7.01 -0.82
CA VAL A 248 16.10 -8.40 -0.37
C VAL A 248 17.42 -9.18 -0.52
N ILE A 249 17.77 -9.96 0.50
CA ILE A 249 18.99 -10.77 0.52
C ILE A 249 18.79 -12.00 -0.37
N LYS A 250 19.60 -12.13 -1.43
CA LYS A 250 19.54 -13.30 -2.32
C LYS A 250 20.11 -14.54 -1.64
N LYS A 251 19.39 -15.66 -1.71
CA LYS A 251 19.88 -16.95 -1.22
C LYS A 251 21.14 -17.37 -2.03
N PRO A 252 22.29 -17.60 -1.38
CA PRO A 252 23.48 -18.10 -2.04
C PRO A 252 23.26 -19.54 -2.57
N LYS A 253 23.84 -19.87 -3.73
CA LYS A 253 23.61 -21.16 -4.42
C LYS A 253 23.93 -22.40 -3.56
N ASN A 254 24.88 -22.30 -2.62
CA ASN A 254 25.39 -23.43 -1.85
C ASN A 254 25.31 -23.22 -0.33
N LYS A 255 24.49 -22.29 0.15
CA LYS A 255 24.37 -22.02 1.58
C LYS A 255 22.95 -21.54 1.92
N GLU A 256 22.41 -22.04 3.03
CA GLU A 256 21.15 -21.53 3.56
C GLU A 256 21.34 -20.11 4.09
N LEU A 257 20.29 -19.30 3.96
CA LEU A 257 20.22 -18.01 4.65
C LEU A 257 20.24 -18.24 6.16
N CYS A 258 20.87 -17.35 6.91
CA CYS A 258 20.74 -17.41 8.36
C CYS A 258 19.30 -17.03 8.76
N ASP A 259 18.89 -17.39 9.97
CA ASP A 259 17.50 -17.17 10.38
C ASP A 259 17.15 -15.67 10.46
N ALA A 260 18.13 -14.81 10.74
CA ALA A 260 17.96 -13.35 10.65
C ALA A 260 17.68 -12.87 9.22
N ASP A 261 18.42 -13.37 8.22
CA ASP A 261 18.18 -13.03 6.80
C ASP A 261 16.82 -13.54 6.31
N LYS A 262 16.37 -14.70 6.82
CA LYS A 262 15.04 -15.24 6.51
C LYS A 262 13.95 -14.37 7.11
N ALA A 263 14.11 -13.91 8.36
CA ALA A 263 13.18 -13.00 9.01
C ALA A 263 13.11 -11.67 8.23
N PHE A 264 14.26 -11.11 7.87
CA PHE A 264 14.37 -9.90 7.04
C PHE A 264 13.66 -10.04 5.69
N ASN A 265 13.90 -11.14 4.96
CA ASN A 265 13.25 -11.37 3.68
C ASN A 265 11.74 -11.63 3.82
N SER A 266 11.32 -12.29 4.91
CA SER A 266 9.89 -12.51 5.22
C SER A 266 9.18 -11.19 5.44
N TYR A 267 9.83 -10.23 6.10
CA TYR A 267 9.31 -8.90 6.29
C TYR A 267 9.09 -8.15 4.97
N ILE A 268 10.09 -8.13 4.09
CA ILE A 268 9.95 -7.48 2.78
C ILE A 268 8.82 -8.14 1.98
N ALA A 269 8.67 -9.47 2.07
CA ALA A 269 7.57 -10.18 1.43
C ALA A 269 6.20 -9.76 2.00
N MET A 270 6.08 -9.57 3.31
CA MET A 270 4.84 -9.06 3.94
C MET A 270 4.51 -7.64 3.45
N THR A 271 5.49 -6.75 3.37
CA THR A 271 5.22 -5.40 2.87
C THR A 271 4.89 -5.40 1.38
N LYS A 272 5.52 -6.29 0.59
CA LYS A 272 5.14 -6.49 -0.81
C LYS A 272 3.66 -6.88 -0.94
N ILE A 273 3.16 -7.76 -0.07
CA ILE A 273 1.74 -8.12 -0.04
C ILE A 273 0.87 -6.88 0.25
N LYS A 274 1.27 -5.99 1.17
CA LYS A 274 0.53 -4.75 1.45
C LYS A 274 0.51 -3.81 0.24
N ILE A 275 1.63 -3.63 -0.45
CA ILE A 275 1.73 -2.82 -1.68
C ILE A 275 0.87 -3.43 -2.80
N GLU A 276 1.00 -4.73 -3.04
CA GLU A 276 0.22 -5.46 -4.04
C GLU A 276 -1.28 -5.37 -3.74
N HIS A 277 -1.67 -5.44 -2.47
CA HIS A 277 -3.06 -5.29 -2.04
C HIS A 277 -3.57 -3.86 -2.30
N ALA A 278 -2.80 -2.82 -1.96
CA ALA A 278 -3.16 -1.43 -2.26
C ALA A 278 -3.35 -1.22 -3.77
N PHE A 279 -2.43 -1.73 -4.60
CA PHE A 279 -2.59 -1.72 -6.05
C PHE A 279 -3.76 -2.59 -6.54
N GLY A 280 -4.06 -3.69 -5.85
CA GLY A 280 -5.23 -4.53 -6.09
C GLY A 280 -6.52 -3.74 -5.94
N ILE A 281 -6.68 -3.04 -4.81
CA ILE A 281 -7.83 -2.18 -4.54
C ILE A 281 -7.92 -1.06 -5.56
N LEU A 282 -6.80 -0.43 -5.92
CA LEU A 282 -6.77 0.58 -6.97
C LEU A 282 -7.29 0.04 -8.31
N LYS A 283 -6.83 -1.16 -8.71
CA LYS A 283 -7.23 -1.83 -9.97
C LYS A 283 -8.68 -2.31 -9.95
N GLU A 284 -9.21 -2.67 -8.79
CA GLU A 284 -10.61 -3.06 -8.64
C GLU A 284 -11.53 -1.84 -8.61
N ARG A 285 -11.09 -0.75 -7.99
CA ARG A 285 -11.80 0.53 -8.00
C ARG A 285 -11.92 1.09 -9.40
N PHE A 286 -10.81 1.18 -10.13
CA PHE A 286 -10.79 1.72 -11.49
C PHE A 286 -10.61 0.59 -12.50
N PHE A 287 -11.73 0.09 -13.04
CA PHE A 287 -11.76 -1.01 -14.01
C PHE A 287 -10.91 -0.72 -15.26
N SER A 288 -10.66 0.55 -15.58
CA SER A 288 -9.74 0.99 -16.64
C SER A 288 -8.32 0.43 -16.51
N PHE A 289 -7.87 -0.02 -15.32
CA PHE A 289 -6.59 -0.72 -15.19
C PHE A 289 -6.61 -2.17 -15.66
N LYS A 290 -7.78 -2.82 -15.71
CA LYS A 290 -7.93 -4.19 -16.23
C LYS A 290 -7.97 -4.19 -17.75
N ARG A 291 -8.54 -3.15 -18.37
CA ARG A 291 -8.57 -2.92 -19.82
C ARG A 291 -8.50 -1.42 -20.09
N LEU A 292 -7.31 -0.92 -20.44
CA LEU A 292 -7.18 0.46 -20.88
C LEU A 292 -7.89 0.62 -22.25
N PRO A 293 -8.84 1.57 -22.40
CA PRO A 293 -9.58 1.75 -23.65
C PRO A 293 -8.72 2.36 -24.78
N ILE A 294 -7.44 2.63 -24.53
CA ILE A 294 -6.53 3.33 -25.44
C ILE A 294 -5.59 2.32 -26.12
N LYS A 295 -5.64 2.26 -27.45
CA LYS A 295 -4.63 1.55 -28.25
C LYS A 295 -3.39 2.45 -28.38
N ILE A 296 -2.31 2.07 -27.70
CA ILE A 296 -1.04 2.81 -27.75
C ILE A 296 -0.44 2.69 -29.16
N ARG A 297 -0.46 3.78 -29.92
CA ARG A 297 0.16 3.88 -31.26
C ARG A 297 1.16 5.02 -31.35
N SER A 298 1.11 5.96 -30.43
CA SER A 298 1.91 7.18 -30.42
C SER A 298 2.34 7.57 -29.01
N ARG A 299 3.30 8.50 -28.93
CA ARG A 299 3.72 9.10 -27.65
C ARG A 299 2.57 9.80 -26.93
N LYS A 300 1.67 10.46 -27.66
CA LYS A 300 0.48 11.10 -27.09
C LYS A 300 -0.45 10.09 -26.40
N ASP A 301 -0.56 8.88 -26.94
CA ASP A 301 -1.36 7.83 -26.32
C ASP A 301 -0.71 7.35 -25.01
N MET A 302 0.63 7.26 -24.97
CA MET A 302 1.34 6.97 -23.72
C MET A 302 1.17 8.08 -22.68
N ASP A 303 1.26 9.34 -23.08
CA ASP A 303 1.05 10.48 -22.18
C ASP A 303 -0.39 10.49 -21.62
N MET A 304 -1.37 10.12 -22.44
CA MET A 304 -2.76 9.96 -22.01
C MET A 304 -2.91 8.80 -21.00
N VAL A 305 -2.31 7.64 -21.27
CA VAL A 305 -2.32 6.51 -20.33
C VAL A 305 -1.64 6.88 -19.00
N ASN A 306 -0.50 7.58 -19.04
CA ASN A 306 0.18 8.05 -17.84
C ASN A 306 -0.70 9.05 -17.05
N SER A 307 -1.34 9.99 -17.75
CA SER A 307 -2.29 10.93 -17.15
C SER A 307 -3.44 10.18 -16.49
N TRP A 308 -3.98 9.15 -17.16
CA TRP A 308 -5.04 8.30 -16.66
C TRP A 308 -4.65 7.62 -15.34
N ILE A 309 -3.50 6.97 -15.32
CA ILE A 309 -2.97 6.27 -14.13
C ILE A 309 -2.82 7.26 -12.98
N ARG A 310 -2.23 8.43 -13.22
CA ARG A 310 -2.02 9.48 -12.21
C ARG A 310 -3.35 10.00 -11.66
N VAL A 311 -4.32 10.27 -12.53
CA VAL A 311 -5.66 10.72 -12.11
C VAL A 311 -6.35 9.69 -11.24
N CYS A 312 -6.25 8.40 -11.56
CA CYS A 312 -6.78 7.34 -10.69
C CYS A 312 -6.11 7.32 -9.31
N VAL A 313 -4.79 7.51 -9.23
CA VAL A 313 -4.06 7.60 -7.95
C VAL A 313 -4.51 8.81 -7.15
N ILE A 314 -4.64 9.98 -7.79
CA ILE A 314 -5.10 11.22 -7.15
C ILE A 314 -6.52 11.04 -6.61
N LEU A 315 -7.43 10.49 -7.42
CA LEU A 315 -8.80 10.20 -6.98
C LEU A 315 -8.82 9.21 -5.83
N HIS A 316 -8.04 8.13 -5.90
CA HIS A 316 -7.96 7.17 -4.81
C HIS A 316 -7.55 7.84 -3.49
N ASN A 317 -6.48 8.64 -3.52
CA ASN A 317 -6.00 9.33 -2.33
C ASN A 317 -6.99 10.38 -1.81
N PHE A 318 -7.70 11.08 -2.71
CA PHE A 318 -8.80 11.98 -2.33
C PHE A 318 -9.92 11.24 -1.59
N LEU A 319 -10.29 10.03 -2.03
CA LEU A 319 -11.33 9.23 -1.39
C LEU A 319 -10.88 8.70 -0.01
N ILE A 320 -9.61 8.30 0.13
CA ILE A 320 -9.03 7.83 1.39
C ILE A 320 -9.00 8.93 2.45
N ASP A 321 -8.50 10.11 2.06
CA ASP A 321 -8.31 11.24 2.97
C ASP A 321 -9.63 11.77 3.56
N GLN A 322 -10.75 11.43 2.92
CA GLN A 322 -12.07 11.98 3.21
C GLN A 322 -13.05 10.99 3.84
N THR A 323 -12.57 9.87 4.40
CA THR A 323 -13.31 8.85 5.17
C THR A 323 -14.17 7.83 4.39
N ASP A 324 -14.07 7.75 3.05
CA ASP A 324 -14.76 6.70 2.28
C ASP A 324 -14.14 5.31 2.47
N ASP A 325 -12.85 5.24 2.78
CA ASP A 325 -12.11 4.00 3.03
C ASP A 325 -11.09 4.16 4.16
N MET A 326 -11.56 4.04 5.40
CA MET A 326 -10.72 4.11 6.61
C MET A 326 -9.61 3.03 6.70
N MET A 327 -9.60 2.06 5.78
CA MET A 327 -8.73 0.87 5.82
C MET A 327 -7.75 0.77 4.64
N THR A 328 -7.71 1.77 3.74
CA THR A 328 -6.71 1.81 2.65
C THR A 328 -5.58 2.78 2.96
N MET A 329 -4.34 2.34 2.74
CA MET A 329 -3.16 3.20 2.87
C MET A 329 -3.16 4.24 1.76
N THR A 330 -3.00 5.52 2.13
CA THR A 330 -2.74 6.60 1.16
C THR A 330 -1.51 6.26 0.33
N MET A 331 -1.65 6.28 -1.01
CA MET A 331 -0.53 6.04 -1.91
C MET A 331 0.32 7.31 -2.00
N LYS A 332 1.34 7.43 -1.15
CA LYS A 332 2.36 8.47 -1.32
C LYS A 332 3.28 8.10 -2.48
N ILE A 333 3.91 9.11 -3.11
CA ILE A 333 5.00 8.84 -4.06
C ILE A 333 6.01 8.01 -3.26
N SER A 334 6.34 6.81 -3.76
CA SER A 334 7.34 5.93 -3.16
C SER A 334 8.61 5.97 -3.97
#